data_AF-A0A653WEF7-F1
#
_entry.id   AF-A0A653WEF7-F1
#
_cell.length_a   1.000
_cell.length_b   1.000
_cell.length_c   1.000
_cell.angle_alpha   90.00
_cell.angle_beta   90.00
_cell.angle_gamma   90.00
#
_symmetry.space_group_name_H-M   'P 1'
#
loop_
_entity.id
_entity.type
_entity.pdbx_description
1 polymer ?
#
loop_
_entity_poly.entity_id
_entity_poly.type
_entity_poly.pdbx_seq_one_letter_code
_entity_poly.pdbx_strand_id
1 'polypeptide(L)'
;MSNEKQVDSGRRGLLVATCAAGGVVGVSTAGVLVSTFQPSERAKAAGAPVEVDISDVKPGEMKVVEWRGKPVWILRRTPEMLATLEKDSAELADPNSEKEYQLPTPEYARNPFRARQEHKDVLVAVGICSHLGCSPSSRLASGPQPNLPDNWPGGFLCPCHGSTFDLSARVFKNKPAPTNMDVPPYMYLSDNKIVIGKDEKGEA
;
A
#
# COMPACT_ATOMS: atom_id res chain seq x y z
N MET A 1 32.32 -69.53 -4.19
CA MET A 1 30.86 -69.55 -4.39
C MET A 1 30.29 -68.38 -3.61
N SER A 2 29.83 -67.37 -4.34
CA SER A 2 29.33 -66.10 -3.81
C SER A 2 28.10 -66.36 -2.94
N ASN A 3 28.20 -66.05 -1.66
CA ASN A 3 27.10 -66.19 -0.73
C ASN A 3 26.18 -64.96 -0.91
N GLU A 4 25.31 -64.98 -1.93
CA GLU A 4 24.26 -63.97 -2.09
C GLU A 4 23.25 -64.15 -0.95
N LYS A 5 23.44 -63.39 0.14
CA LYS A 5 22.45 -63.30 1.22
C LYS A 5 21.14 -62.79 0.64
N GLN A 6 20.14 -63.66 0.59
CA GLN A 6 18.77 -63.30 0.24
C GLN A 6 18.30 -62.17 1.17
N VAL A 7 17.91 -61.03 0.60
CA VAL A 7 17.49 -59.84 1.36
C VAL A 7 16.16 -60.12 2.06
N ASP A 8 16.13 -59.95 3.38
CA ASP A 8 14.93 -60.06 4.21
C ASP A 8 13.94 -58.93 3.87
N SER A 9 12.83 -59.30 3.22
CA SER A 9 11.79 -58.38 2.76
C SER A 9 11.08 -57.67 3.91
N GLY A 10 10.93 -58.32 5.06
CA GLY A 10 10.32 -57.73 6.26
C GLY A 10 11.20 -56.61 6.83
N ARG A 11 12.52 -56.85 6.94
CA ARG A 11 13.48 -55.82 7.38
C ARG A 11 13.56 -54.65 6.41
N ARG A 12 13.53 -54.93 5.09
CA ARG A 12 13.52 -53.87 4.07
C ARG A 12 12.24 -53.04 4.13
N GLY A 13 11.08 -53.68 4.31
CA GLY A 13 9.80 -53.00 4.47
C GLY A 13 9.78 -52.09 5.71
N LEU A 14 10.29 -52.59 6.85
CA LEU A 14 10.41 -51.80 8.08
C LEU A 14 11.33 -50.58 7.91
N LEU A 15 12.46 -50.74 7.21
CA LEU A 15 13.37 -49.63 6.90
C LEU A 15 12.66 -48.55 6.06
N VAL A 16 12.00 -48.95 4.97
CA VAL A 16 11.27 -48.03 4.09
C VAL A 16 10.15 -47.31 4.84
N ALA A 17 9.35 -48.04 5.62
CA ALA A 17 8.27 -47.46 6.42
C ALA A 17 8.81 -46.44 7.44
N THR A 18 9.93 -46.75 8.10
CA THR A 18 10.57 -45.84 9.07
C THR A 18 11.11 -44.58 8.39
N CYS A 19 11.77 -44.72 7.24
CA CYS A 19 12.24 -43.59 6.45
C CYS A 19 11.08 -42.72 5.96
N ALA A 20 9.99 -43.32 5.49
CA ALA A 20 8.80 -42.60 5.05
C ALA A 20 8.14 -41.84 6.21
N ALA A 21 7.96 -42.49 7.36
CA ALA A 21 7.43 -41.86 8.57
C ALA A 21 8.32 -40.69 9.05
N GLY A 22 9.65 -40.89 9.09
CA GLY A 22 10.60 -39.84 9.40
C GLY A 22 10.54 -38.67 8.41
N GLY A 23 10.36 -38.95 7.11
CA GLY A 23 10.15 -37.96 6.07
C GLY A 23 8.89 -37.11 6.31
N VAL A 24 7.77 -37.75 6.65
CA VAL A 24 6.50 -37.05 6.99
C VAL A 24 6.69 -36.13 8.20
N VAL A 25 7.34 -36.61 9.26
CA VAL A 25 7.63 -35.79 10.45
C VAL A 25 8.55 -34.63 10.10
N GLY A 26 9.57 -34.87 9.27
CA GLY A 26 10.49 -33.84 8.79
C GLY A 26 9.78 -32.72 8.03
N VAL A 27 8.94 -33.07 7.04
CA VAL A 27 8.16 -32.09 6.27
C VAL A 27 7.18 -31.32 7.15
N SER A 28 6.51 -32.01 8.09
CA SER A 28 5.56 -31.38 9.02
C SER A 28 6.26 -30.34 9.91
N THR A 29 7.43 -30.70 10.46
CA THR A 29 8.22 -29.81 11.31
C THR A 29 8.73 -28.60 10.52
N ALA A 30 9.22 -28.81 9.30
CA ALA A 30 9.63 -27.73 8.42
C ALA A 30 8.46 -26.78 8.10
N GLY A 31 7.26 -27.32 7.88
CA GLY A 31 6.05 -26.52 7.69
C GLY A 31 5.73 -25.63 8.90
N VAL A 32 5.83 -26.15 10.12
CA VAL A 32 5.65 -25.36 11.35
C VAL A 32 6.71 -24.26 11.45
N LEU A 33 7.99 -24.56 11.18
CA LEU A 33 9.04 -23.55 11.20
C LEU A 33 8.80 -22.45 10.17
N VAL A 34 8.38 -22.80 8.96
CA VAL A 34 8.01 -21.81 7.93
C VAL A 34 6.82 -20.96 8.39
N SER A 35 5.83 -21.54 9.07
CA SER A 35 4.69 -20.80 9.59
C SER A 35 5.08 -19.72 10.61
N THR A 36 6.23 -19.85 11.28
CA THR A 36 6.73 -18.82 12.22
C THR A 36 7.14 -17.52 11.55
N PHE A 37 7.32 -17.51 10.23
CA PHE A 37 7.56 -16.29 9.46
C PHE A 37 6.27 -15.52 9.09
N GLN A 38 5.08 -16.08 9.39
CA GLN A 38 3.83 -15.35 9.19
C GLN A 38 3.68 -14.19 10.19
N PRO A 39 2.88 -13.15 9.86
CA PRO A 39 2.61 -12.05 10.79
C PRO A 39 2.05 -12.57 12.12
N SER A 40 2.66 -12.12 13.22
CA SER A 40 2.19 -12.43 14.57
C SER A 40 0.81 -11.80 14.85
N GLU A 41 0.09 -12.30 15.84
CA GLU A 41 -1.20 -11.71 16.26
C GLU A 41 -1.06 -10.24 16.68
N ARG A 42 0.08 -9.87 17.30
CA ARG A 42 0.39 -8.47 17.57
C ARG A 42 0.50 -7.64 16.30
N ALA A 43 1.16 -8.18 15.26
CA ALA A 43 1.28 -7.50 13.97
C ALA A 43 -0.06 -7.39 13.24
N LYS A 44 -0.93 -8.40 13.34
CA LYS A 44 -2.30 -8.35 12.80
C LYS A 44 -3.17 -7.32 13.53
N ALA A 45 -3.13 -7.31 14.87
CA ALA A 45 -3.87 -6.35 15.68
C ALA A 45 -3.44 -4.89 15.43
N ALA A 46 -2.15 -4.66 15.17
CA ALA A 46 -1.65 -3.34 14.75
C ALA A 46 -2.17 -2.88 13.37
N GLY A 47 -2.84 -3.76 12.62
CA GLY A 47 -3.51 -3.43 11.38
C GLY A 47 -4.99 -3.06 11.49
N ALA A 48 -5.54 -3.01 12.72
CA ALA A 48 -6.93 -2.63 12.96
C ALA A 48 -7.25 -1.23 12.40
N PRO A 49 -8.53 -0.95 12.13
CA PRO A 49 -8.95 0.37 11.66
C PRO A 49 -8.61 1.48 12.67
N VAL A 50 -8.27 2.66 12.16
CA VAL A 50 -7.89 3.82 12.96
C VAL A 50 -8.87 4.96 12.72
N GLU A 51 -9.46 5.49 13.79
CA GLU A 51 -10.28 6.70 13.73
C GLU A 51 -9.40 7.95 13.78
N VAL A 52 -9.69 8.92 12.91
CA VAL A 52 -8.96 10.17 12.80
C VAL A 52 -9.95 11.34 12.75
N ASP A 53 -9.77 12.28 13.66
CA ASP A 53 -10.40 13.60 13.58
C ASP A 53 -9.60 14.50 12.63
N ILE A 54 -10.30 15.09 11.66
CA ILE A 54 -9.75 15.97 10.62
C ILE A 54 -10.28 17.41 10.72
N SER A 55 -10.97 17.75 11.82
CA SER A 55 -11.49 19.10 12.06
C SER A 55 -10.40 20.18 12.11
N ASP A 56 -9.18 19.79 12.48
CA ASP A 56 -8.00 20.64 12.57
C ASP A 56 -7.29 20.85 11.22
N VAL A 57 -7.60 20.04 10.21
CA VAL A 57 -6.93 20.08 8.90
C VAL A 57 -7.53 21.20 8.05
N LYS A 58 -6.78 22.29 7.86
CA LYS A 58 -7.20 23.41 7.03
C LYS A 58 -6.96 23.14 5.55
N PRO A 59 -7.66 23.82 4.63
CA PRO A 59 -7.36 23.77 3.20
C PRO A 59 -5.88 24.11 2.93
N GLY A 60 -5.21 23.28 2.14
CA GLY A 60 -3.78 23.34 1.84
C GLY A 60 -2.89 22.60 2.84
N GLU A 61 -3.42 22.14 3.97
CA GLU A 61 -2.66 21.41 4.99
C GLU A 61 -2.82 19.89 4.85
N MET A 62 -1.78 19.19 5.31
CA MET A 62 -1.73 17.73 5.30
C MET A 62 -1.44 17.21 6.71
N LYS A 63 -2.24 16.25 7.14
CA LYS A 63 -2.04 15.48 8.37
C LYS A 63 -1.49 14.09 8.02
N VAL A 64 -0.56 13.59 8.82
CA VAL A 64 -0.01 12.23 8.65
C VAL A 64 -0.40 11.41 9.86
N VAL A 65 -1.00 10.26 9.61
CA VAL A 65 -1.37 9.27 10.63
C VAL A 65 -0.72 7.93 10.31
N GLU A 66 -0.67 7.02 11.26
CA GLU A 66 -0.12 5.68 11.06
C GLU A 66 -1.26 4.65 10.95
N TRP A 67 -1.20 3.80 9.94
CA TRP A 67 -2.07 2.62 9.81
C TRP A 67 -1.27 1.45 9.23
N ARG A 68 -1.32 0.28 9.89
CA ARG A 68 -0.50 -0.90 9.55
C ARG A 68 1.01 -0.61 9.51
N GLY A 69 1.50 0.29 10.36
CA GLY A 69 2.90 0.74 10.37
C GLY A 69 3.30 1.60 9.15
N LYS A 70 2.33 2.02 8.32
CA LYS A 70 2.53 2.85 7.14
C LYS A 70 2.00 4.27 7.38
N PRO A 71 2.68 5.31 6.87
CA PRO A 71 2.13 6.66 6.90
C PRO A 71 0.92 6.74 5.96
N VAL A 72 -0.20 7.26 6.46
CA VAL A 72 -1.36 7.64 5.65
C VAL A 72 -1.49 9.15 5.70
N TRP A 73 -1.51 9.76 4.52
CA TRP A 73 -1.68 11.19 4.34
C TRP A 73 -3.16 11.53 4.23
N ILE A 74 -3.56 12.57 4.93
CA ILE A 74 -4.86 13.21 4.82
C ILE A 74 -4.60 14.65 4.39
N LEU A 75 -4.73 14.94 3.11
CA LEU A 75 -4.52 16.26 2.54
C LEU A 75 -5.87 16.90 2.23
N ARG A 76 -6.16 18.05 2.83
CA ARG A 76 -7.34 18.85 2.49
C ARG A 76 -6.96 19.86 1.42
N ARG A 77 -7.43 19.66 0.19
CA ARG A 77 -7.03 20.46 -0.98
C ARG A 77 -7.84 21.74 -1.07
N THR A 78 -7.20 22.83 -1.51
CA THR A 78 -7.89 24.07 -1.83
C THR A 78 -8.62 23.96 -3.18
N PRO A 79 -9.56 24.87 -3.49
CA PRO A 79 -10.17 24.93 -4.82
C PRO A 79 -9.16 25.05 -5.96
N GLU A 80 -8.08 25.81 -5.76
CA GLU A 80 -7.00 25.98 -6.74
C GLU A 80 -6.23 24.68 -6.96
N MET A 81 -5.94 23.95 -5.88
CA MET A 81 -5.33 22.61 -5.93
C MET A 81 -6.23 21.59 -6.66
N LEU A 82 -7.54 21.68 -6.51
CA LEU A 82 -8.47 20.80 -7.24
C LEU A 82 -8.51 21.13 -8.73
N ALA A 83 -8.41 22.42 -9.08
CA ALA A 83 -8.44 22.86 -10.46
C ALA A 83 -7.19 22.45 -11.28
N THR A 84 -6.06 22.14 -10.64
CA THR A 84 -4.87 21.60 -11.32
C THR A 84 -5.06 20.13 -11.70
N LEU A 85 -5.73 19.34 -10.86
CA LEU A 85 -5.93 17.90 -11.07
C LEU A 85 -6.73 17.55 -12.33
N GLU A 86 -7.59 18.45 -12.79
CA GLU A 86 -8.36 18.32 -14.03
C GLU A 86 -7.49 18.54 -15.28
N LYS A 87 -6.43 19.35 -15.17
CA LYS A 87 -5.55 19.74 -16.28
C LYS A 87 -4.41 18.75 -16.52
N ASP A 88 -3.92 18.12 -15.45
CA ASP A 88 -2.67 17.34 -15.48
C ASP A 88 -2.82 15.94 -16.10
N SER A 89 -4.03 15.54 -16.50
CA SER A 89 -4.35 14.16 -16.91
C SER A 89 -3.46 13.60 -18.04
N ALA A 90 -3.00 14.44 -18.97
CA ALA A 90 -2.11 14.04 -20.05
C ALA A 90 -0.66 13.73 -19.60
N GLU A 91 -0.21 14.26 -18.46
CA GLU A 91 1.14 14.07 -17.94
C GLU A 91 1.26 12.90 -16.94
N LEU A 92 0.13 12.30 -16.56
CA LEU A 92 0.06 11.20 -15.61
C LEU A 92 0.25 9.83 -16.28
N ALA A 93 0.93 8.91 -15.60
CA ALA A 93 1.15 7.56 -16.12
C ALA A 93 -0.11 6.67 -16.00
N ASP A 94 -0.96 6.97 -15.01
CA ASP A 94 -2.22 6.28 -14.74
C ASP A 94 -3.27 7.28 -14.21
N PRO A 95 -3.86 8.12 -15.07
CA PRO A 95 -4.80 9.17 -14.65
C PRO A 95 -6.09 8.62 -14.03
N ASN A 96 -6.50 7.41 -14.42
CA ASN A 96 -7.76 6.77 -14.01
C ASN A 96 -7.59 5.84 -12.80
N SER A 97 -6.36 5.64 -12.30
CA SER A 97 -6.05 4.67 -11.22
C SER A 97 -6.50 3.25 -11.56
N GLU A 98 -6.20 2.81 -12.78
CA GLU A 98 -6.49 1.46 -13.25
C GLU A 98 -5.45 0.44 -12.77
N LYS A 99 -4.24 0.91 -12.43
CA LYS A 99 -3.16 0.05 -11.94
C LYS A 99 -3.10 0.07 -10.42
N GLU A 100 -3.15 -1.11 -9.84
CA GLU A 100 -3.04 -1.33 -8.40
C GLU A 100 -1.57 -1.47 -7.99
N TYR A 101 -1.23 -1.07 -6.76
CA TYR A 101 0.11 -1.25 -6.20
C TYR A 101 0.15 -2.38 -5.18
N GLN A 102 -0.27 -2.14 -3.93
CA GLN A 102 -0.37 -3.18 -2.90
C GLN A 102 -1.81 -3.41 -2.46
N LEU A 103 -2.68 -2.41 -2.62
CA LEU A 103 -4.09 -2.48 -2.28
C LEU A 103 -4.95 -2.28 -3.54
N PRO A 104 -6.10 -2.94 -3.62
CA PRO A 104 -7.06 -2.62 -4.66
C PRO A 104 -7.57 -1.19 -4.43
N THR A 105 -7.57 -0.37 -5.49
CA THR A 105 -8.08 1.00 -5.37
C THR A 105 -9.60 0.94 -5.13
N PRO A 106 -10.11 1.47 -3.99
CA PRO A 106 -11.53 1.45 -3.71
C PRO A 106 -12.33 2.13 -4.82
N GLU A 107 -13.52 1.60 -5.11
CA GLU A 107 -14.34 2.06 -6.24
C GLU A 107 -14.70 3.54 -6.13
N TYR A 108 -15.02 4.02 -4.93
CA TYR A 108 -15.30 5.42 -4.66
C TYR A 108 -14.08 6.34 -4.87
N ALA A 109 -12.87 5.80 -4.97
CA ALA A 109 -11.62 6.53 -5.21
C ALA A 109 -11.09 6.35 -6.65
N ARG A 110 -11.83 5.66 -7.53
CA ARG A 110 -11.52 5.55 -8.98
C ARG A 110 -12.06 6.77 -9.73
N ASN A 111 -11.55 7.95 -9.35
CA ASN A 111 -11.87 9.22 -9.97
C ASN A 111 -10.63 10.15 -9.94
N PRO A 112 -10.63 11.28 -10.66
CA PRO A 112 -9.47 12.18 -10.73
C PRO A 112 -8.99 12.72 -9.37
N PHE A 113 -9.89 12.82 -8.39
CA PHE A 113 -9.59 13.32 -7.05
C PHE A 113 -9.06 12.23 -6.11
N ARG A 114 -9.21 10.95 -6.48
CA ARG A 114 -8.88 9.78 -5.66
C ARG A 114 -9.41 9.88 -4.23
N ALA A 115 -10.66 10.33 -4.15
CA ALA A 115 -11.36 10.65 -2.93
C ALA A 115 -12.85 10.32 -3.09
N ARG A 116 -13.57 10.16 -1.98
CA ARG A 116 -15.03 10.04 -2.00
C ARG A 116 -15.68 11.30 -2.60
N GLN A 117 -16.75 11.13 -3.35
CA GLN A 117 -17.35 12.18 -4.19
C GLN A 117 -17.85 13.37 -3.36
N GLU A 118 -18.46 13.09 -2.21
CA GLU A 118 -18.97 14.04 -1.23
C GLU A 118 -17.86 14.85 -0.53
N HIS A 119 -16.63 14.31 -0.50
CA HIS A 119 -15.45 14.91 0.13
C HIS A 119 -14.27 14.96 -0.85
N LYS A 120 -14.54 15.39 -2.09
CA LYS A 120 -13.53 15.42 -3.16
C LYS A 120 -12.31 16.30 -2.82
N ASP A 121 -12.41 17.22 -1.87
CA ASP A 121 -11.29 18.03 -1.38
C ASP A 121 -10.30 17.22 -0.53
N VAL A 122 -10.71 16.12 0.09
CA VAL A 122 -9.88 15.34 1.01
C VAL A 122 -9.26 14.13 0.32
N LEU A 123 -7.95 14.16 0.10
CA LEU A 123 -7.19 12.99 -0.31
C LEU A 123 -6.81 12.16 0.91
N VAL A 124 -7.11 10.85 0.87
CA VAL A 124 -6.58 9.86 1.82
C VAL A 124 -5.72 8.85 1.04
N ALA A 125 -4.41 8.86 1.27
CA ALA A 125 -3.48 8.01 0.53
C ALA A 125 -2.41 7.40 1.44
N VAL A 126 -2.01 6.16 1.18
CA VAL A 126 -0.83 5.56 1.83
C VAL A 126 0.41 6.24 1.27
N GLY A 127 1.12 6.99 2.12
CA GLY A 127 2.26 7.83 1.80
C GLY A 127 3.55 7.06 1.52
N ILE A 128 3.47 6.03 0.69
CA ILE A 128 4.55 5.11 0.32
C ILE A 128 4.68 5.11 -1.20
N CYS A 129 5.86 5.49 -1.68
CA CYS A 129 6.20 5.47 -3.08
C CYS A 129 6.14 4.05 -3.64
N SER A 130 5.40 3.86 -4.73
CA SER A 130 5.22 2.58 -5.41
C SER A 130 6.49 2.02 -6.06
N HIS A 131 7.58 2.80 -6.12
CA HIS A 131 8.87 2.30 -6.60
C HIS A 131 9.49 1.29 -5.62
N LEU A 132 10.00 1.76 -4.49
CA LEU A 132 10.74 0.95 -3.50
C LEU A 132 10.38 1.32 -2.05
N GLY A 133 9.23 1.96 -1.82
CA GLY A 133 8.67 2.09 -0.49
C GLY A 133 9.09 3.30 0.35
N CYS A 134 9.93 4.21 -0.16
CA CYS A 134 10.21 5.47 0.53
C CYS A 134 8.94 6.31 0.72
N SER A 135 8.85 7.10 1.79
CA SER A 135 7.79 8.09 1.95
C SER A 135 8.14 9.40 1.23
N PRO A 136 7.40 9.83 0.19
CA PRO A 136 7.70 11.06 -0.53
C PRO A 136 7.50 12.31 0.34
N SER A 137 8.28 13.36 0.05
CA SER A 137 8.13 14.65 0.69
C SER A 137 7.00 15.47 0.04
N SER A 138 6.25 16.19 0.86
CA SER A 138 5.27 17.16 0.38
C SER A 138 5.96 18.33 -0.31
N ARG A 139 5.42 18.71 -1.47
CA ARG A 139 5.83 19.84 -2.32
C ARG A 139 4.56 20.52 -2.83
N LEU A 140 3.69 20.93 -1.90
CA LEU A 140 2.31 21.34 -2.19
C LEU A 140 2.21 22.71 -2.84
N ALA A 141 3.20 23.59 -2.61
CA ALA A 141 3.25 24.90 -3.27
C ALA A 141 3.46 24.73 -4.78
N SER A 142 2.83 25.60 -5.56
CA SER A 142 3.09 25.69 -7.00
C SER A 142 4.33 26.53 -7.29
N GLY A 143 4.92 26.34 -8.47
CA GLY A 143 6.08 27.09 -8.95
C GLY A 143 7.43 26.44 -8.62
N PRO A 144 8.54 27.11 -8.98
CA PRO A 144 9.85 26.51 -9.00
C PRO A 144 10.31 26.07 -7.61
N GLN A 145 10.72 24.81 -7.50
CA GLN A 145 11.22 24.21 -6.28
C GLN A 145 12.42 23.29 -6.56
N PRO A 146 13.31 23.07 -5.58
CA PRO A 146 14.47 22.22 -5.76
C PRO A 146 14.10 20.82 -6.24
N ASN A 147 14.76 20.36 -7.30
CA ASN A 147 14.56 19.04 -7.94
C ASN A 147 13.16 18.83 -8.54
N LEU A 148 12.46 19.91 -8.88
CA LEU A 148 11.17 19.91 -9.56
C LEU A 148 11.19 20.85 -10.78
N PRO A 149 10.28 20.65 -11.76
CA PRO A 149 10.11 21.59 -12.87
C PRO A 149 9.74 23.00 -12.40
N ASP A 150 10.09 24.02 -13.17
CA ASP A 150 9.76 25.43 -12.85
C ASP A 150 8.25 25.68 -12.79
N ASN A 151 7.47 24.93 -13.57
CA ASN A 151 6.02 24.99 -13.65
C ASN A 151 5.32 23.99 -12.72
N TRP A 152 5.96 23.56 -11.63
CA TRP A 152 5.41 22.55 -10.73
C TRP A 152 4.00 22.93 -10.23
N PRO A 153 2.96 22.09 -10.44
CA PRO A 153 1.58 22.40 -10.06
C PRO A 153 1.30 22.20 -8.56
N GLY A 154 2.23 21.58 -7.83
CA GLY A 154 2.01 21.08 -6.48
C GLY A 154 1.89 19.54 -6.46
N GLY A 155 2.23 18.92 -5.33
CA GLY A 155 2.13 17.47 -5.15
C GLY A 155 3.22 16.91 -4.24
N PHE A 156 3.86 15.83 -4.67
CA PHE A 156 4.85 15.08 -3.88
C PHE A 156 6.09 14.72 -4.68
N LEU A 157 7.25 14.74 -4.03
CA LEU A 157 8.53 14.32 -4.58
C LEU A 157 9.13 13.19 -3.72
N CYS A 158 9.41 12.05 -4.33
CA CYS A 158 10.17 10.97 -3.71
C CYS A 158 11.67 11.19 -3.92
N PRO A 159 12.44 11.61 -2.90
CA PRO A 159 13.84 11.98 -3.06
C PRO A 159 14.75 10.78 -3.37
N CYS A 160 14.31 9.55 -3.09
CA CYS A 160 15.13 8.34 -3.28
C CYS A 160 15.53 8.13 -4.75
N HIS A 161 14.61 8.35 -5.70
CA HIS A 161 14.83 8.10 -7.13
C HIS A 161 14.12 9.13 -8.04
N GLY A 162 13.66 10.25 -7.49
CA GLY A 162 13.09 11.36 -8.27
C GLY A 162 11.68 11.14 -8.83
N SER A 163 10.92 10.16 -8.31
CA SER A 163 9.51 9.99 -8.70
C SER A 163 8.67 11.15 -8.17
N THR A 164 7.84 11.73 -9.02
CA THR A 164 6.93 12.83 -8.67
C THR A 164 5.49 12.38 -8.79
N PHE A 165 4.64 12.91 -7.93
CA PHE A 165 3.22 12.61 -7.88
C PHE A 165 2.42 13.90 -7.76
N ASP A 166 1.23 13.94 -8.35
CA ASP A 166 0.33 15.08 -8.26
C ASP A 166 -0.38 15.17 -6.89
N LEU A 167 -1.28 16.14 -6.73
CA LEU A 167 -2.07 16.36 -5.51
C LEU A 167 -3.14 15.28 -5.25
N SER A 168 -3.27 14.26 -6.11
CA SER A 168 -4.07 13.04 -5.90
C SER A 168 -3.16 11.82 -5.65
N ALA A 169 -1.86 12.02 -5.44
CA ALA A 169 -0.86 10.96 -5.34
C ALA A 169 -0.80 10.04 -6.57
N ARG A 170 -1.12 10.58 -7.76
CA ARG A 170 -0.96 9.92 -9.05
C ARG A 170 0.42 10.20 -9.61
N VAL A 171 1.07 9.19 -10.15
CA VAL A 171 2.45 9.30 -10.63
C VAL A 171 2.50 9.97 -12.00
N PHE A 172 3.44 10.90 -12.17
CA PHE A 172 3.74 11.47 -13.48
C PHE A 172 4.42 10.46 -14.41
N LYS A 173 4.28 10.64 -15.73
CA LYS A 173 4.95 9.82 -16.76
C LYS A 173 6.47 9.88 -16.60
N ASN A 174 7.14 8.83 -17.09
CA ASN A 174 8.60 8.72 -17.14
C ASN A 174 9.27 8.81 -15.76
N LYS A 175 8.61 8.28 -14.72
CA LYS A 175 9.16 8.16 -13.37
C LYS A 175 9.43 6.70 -13.03
N PRO A 176 10.41 6.39 -12.15
CA PRO A 176 10.68 5.01 -11.72
C PRO A 176 9.51 4.33 -10.99
N ALA A 177 8.69 5.10 -10.29
CA ALA A 177 7.46 4.60 -9.68
C ALA A 177 6.49 4.07 -10.75
N PRO A 178 6.10 2.79 -10.71
CA PRO A 178 5.32 2.15 -11.78
C PRO A 178 3.83 2.51 -11.76
N THR A 179 3.30 2.93 -10.60
CA THR A 179 1.87 3.12 -10.34
C THR A 179 1.62 4.29 -9.38
N ASN A 180 0.36 4.69 -9.23
CA ASN A 180 -0.08 5.64 -8.22
C ASN A 180 0.11 5.06 -6.80
N MET A 181 0.16 5.91 -5.77
CA MET A 181 0.20 5.42 -4.39
C MET A 181 -1.13 4.78 -3.98
N ASP A 182 -1.14 3.82 -3.06
CA ASP A 182 -2.38 3.17 -2.62
C ASP A 182 -3.33 4.17 -1.95
N VAL A 183 -4.64 3.98 -2.17
CA VAL A 183 -5.69 4.58 -1.34
C VAL A 183 -6.20 3.47 -0.42
N PRO A 184 -6.10 3.62 0.92
CA PRO A 184 -6.62 2.59 1.82
C PRO A 184 -8.16 2.56 1.76
N PRO A 185 -8.81 1.46 2.16
CA PRO A 185 -10.25 1.51 2.45
C PRO A 185 -10.49 2.47 3.62
N TYR A 186 -11.43 3.38 3.47
CA TYR A 186 -11.78 4.37 4.49
C TYR A 186 -13.22 4.81 4.33
N MET A 187 -13.82 5.27 5.43
CA MET A 187 -15.18 5.82 5.44
C MET A 187 -15.29 7.00 6.42
N TYR A 188 -16.28 7.86 6.22
CA TYR A 188 -16.59 8.95 7.15
C TYR A 188 -17.59 8.46 8.22
N LEU A 189 -17.30 8.72 9.49
CA LEU A 189 -18.27 8.60 10.58
C LEU A 189 -19.07 9.89 10.78
N SER A 190 -18.48 11.02 10.37
CA SER A 190 -19.08 12.35 10.29
C SER A 190 -18.23 13.21 9.36
N ASP A 191 -18.67 14.44 9.07
CA ASP A 191 -17.94 15.37 8.18
C ASP A 191 -16.47 15.61 8.57
N ASN A 192 -16.14 15.46 9.85
CA ASN A 192 -14.81 15.70 10.39
C ASN A 192 -14.15 14.45 10.98
N LYS A 193 -14.71 13.25 10.80
CA LYS A 193 -14.16 12.02 11.38
C LYS A 193 -14.10 10.90 10.36
N ILE A 194 -12.91 10.37 10.13
CA ILE A 194 -12.64 9.31 9.16
C ILE A 194 -12.18 8.05 9.91
N VAL A 195 -12.62 6.88 9.46
CA VAL A 195 -11.97 5.60 9.81
C VAL A 195 -11.14 5.15 8.62
N ILE A 196 -9.85 4.88 8.85
CA ILE A 196 -8.94 4.29 7.87
C ILE A 196 -8.80 2.80 8.18
N GLY A 197 -8.80 1.96 7.15
CA GLY A 197 -8.76 0.50 7.25
C GLY A 197 -10.14 -0.17 7.26
N LYS A 198 -11.21 0.58 6.98
CA LYS A 198 -12.58 0.08 6.95
C LYS A 198 -13.43 0.89 5.97
N ASP A 199 -14.26 0.19 5.19
CA ASP A 199 -15.30 0.80 4.35
C ASP A 199 -16.58 -0.05 4.37
N GLU A 200 -17.52 0.20 3.44
CA GLU A 200 -18.79 -0.51 3.33
C GLU A 200 -18.63 -2.02 3.05
N LYS A 201 -17.46 -2.47 2.58
CA LYS A 201 -17.13 -3.87 2.31
C LYS A 201 -16.51 -4.58 3.52
N GLY A 202 -16.19 -3.85 4.60
CA GLY A 202 -15.66 -4.40 5.85
C GLY A 202 -14.28 -3.85 6.20
N GLU A 203 -13.58 -4.57 7.08
CA GLU A 203 -12.20 -4.27 7.49
C GLU A 203 -11.19 -4.84 6.48
N ALA A 204 -10.03 -4.20 6.39
CA ALA A 204 -8.96 -4.46 5.41
C ALA A 204 -8.00 -5.61 5.75
#